data_AF-A0A081AE41-F1
#
_entry.id   AF-A0A081AE41-F1
#
_cell.length_a   1.000
_cell.length_b   1.000
_cell.length_c   1.000
_cell.angle_alpha   90.00
_cell.angle_beta   90.00
_cell.angle_gamma   90.00
#
_symmetry.space_group_name_H-M   'P 1'
#
loop_
_entity.id
_entity.type
_entity.pdbx_description
1 polymer ?
#
loop_
_entity_poly.entity_id
_entity_poly.type
_entity_poly.pdbx_seq_one_letter_code
_entity_poly.pdbx_strand_id
1 'polypeptide(L)'
;MIKVLNALELLDKQNQVIVACGKSRSGLPSSVTSTLLSVPYEPDQRVPLIRPDTLAIVCVRRQHIVDCKLIARGKTSADVFKDPVLEEKEAAPGTRTNTVMPNVSTNDVD
;
A
#
# COMPACT_ATOMS: atom_id res chain seq x y z
N MET A 1 5.35 14.41 18.36
CA MET A 1 6.63 14.89 18.92
C MET A 1 7.73 13.98 18.42
N ILE A 2 8.61 14.47 17.53
CA ILE A 2 9.75 13.66 17.04
C ILE A 2 10.78 13.59 18.17
N LYS A 3 11.05 12.38 18.68
CA LYS A 3 12.07 12.16 19.70
C LYS A 3 13.43 12.05 19.01
N VAL A 4 14.33 12.98 19.29
CA VAL A 4 15.74 12.88 18.86
C VAL A 4 16.40 11.85 19.78
N LEU A 5 16.88 10.76 19.18
CA LEU A 5 17.59 9.69 19.89
C LEU A 5 19.08 9.81 19.59
N ASN A 6 19.92 9.59 20.59
CA ASN A 6 21.34 9.37 20.32
C ASN A 6 21.56 7.98 19.67
N ALA A 7 22.78 7.70 19.23
CA ALA A 7 23.10 6.46 18.52
C ALA A 7 22.79 5.18 19.33
N LEU A 8 23.06 5.18 20.64
CA LEU A 8 22.81 4.03 21.50
C LEU A 8 21.31 3.83 21.74
N GLU A 9 20.58 4.91 22.01
CA GLU A 9 19.13 4.85 22.21
C GLU A 9 18.39 4.41 20.93
N LEU A 10 18.87 4.84 19.76
CA LEU A 10 18.33 4.42 18.47
C LEU A 10 18.55 2.92 18.26
N LEU A 11 19.76 2.43 18.54
CA LEU A 11 20.08 1.01 18.45
C LEU A 11 19.20 0.17 19.38
N ASP A 12 19.03 0.59 20.63
CA ASP A 12 18.16 -0.09 21.60
C ASP A 12 16.70 -0.14 21.11
N LYS A 13 16.21 0.95 20.54
CA LYS A 13 14.86 0.99 19.94
C LYS A 13 14.72 0.07 18.74
N GLN A 14 15.72 0.03 17.85
CA GLN A 14 15.72 -0.87 16.71
C GLN A 14 15.75 -2.34 17.14
N ASN A 15 16.60 -2.68 18.12
CA ASN A 15 16.65 -4.02 18.70
C ASN A 15 15.30 -4.43 19.31
N GLN A 16 14.63 -3.51 20.01
CA GLN A 16 13.30 -3.74 20.56
C GLN A 16 12.27 -4.06 19.47
N VAL A 17 12.28 -3.32 18.36
CA VAL A 17 11.39 -3.58 17.20
C VAL A 17 11.69 -4.94 16.55
N ILE A 18 12.97 -5.25 16.33
CA ILE A 18 13.40 -6.53 15.74
C ILE A 18 12.90 -7.71 16.58
N VAL A 19 13.11 -7.67 17.90
CA VAL A 19 12.68 -8.71 18.83
C VAL A 19 11.14 -8.84 18.84
N ALA A 20 10.42 -7.72 18.84
CA ALA A 20 8.96 -7.74 18.82
C ALA A 20 8.44 -8.37 17.52
N CYS A 21 8.96 -7.97 16.37
CA CYS A 21 8.58 -8.51 15.07
C CYS A 21 8.96 -10.00 14.91
N GLY A 22 10.13 -10.42 15.41
CA GLY A 22 10.59 -11.81 15.32
C GLY A 22 9.72 -12.81 16.09
N LYS A 23 8.94 -12.35 17.08
CA LYS A 23 7.96 -13.16 17.82
C LYS A 23 6.61 -13.26 17.11
N SER A 24 6.36 -12.41 16.12
CA SER A 24 5.09 -12.42 15.38
C SER A 24 5.07 -13.55 14.36
N ARG A 25 3.95 -14.28 14.31
CA ARG A 25 3.67 -15.28 13.27
C ARG A 25 2.74 -14.75 12.17
N SER A 26 2.23 -13.53 12.32
CA SER A 26 1.26 -12.91 11.40
C SER A 26 1.21 -11.40 11.61
N GLY A 27 1.47 -10.62 10.55
CA GLY A 27 1.42 -9.16 10.61
C GLY A 27 2.49 -8.52 11.54
N LEU A 28 2.44 -7.19 11.62
CA LEU A 28 3.24 -6.42 12.58
C LEU A 28 2.60 -6.47 13.97
N PRO A 29 3.37 -6.62 15.05
CA PRO A 29 2.85 -6.52 16.42
C PRO A 29 2.24 -5.14 16.70
N SER A 30 1.14 -5.10 17.46
CA SER A 30 0.49 -3.85 17.86
C SER A 30 1.41 -2.92 18.66
N SER A 31 2.28 -3.47 19.50
CA SER A 31 3.30 -2.69 20.21
C SER A 31 4.23 -1.96 19.26
N VAL A 32 4.57 -2.57 18.13
CA VAL A 32 5.41 -1.94 17.11
C VAL A 32 4.67 -0.77 16.49
N THR A 33 3.46 -1.00 15.97
CA THR A 33 2.71 0.02 15.22
C THR A 33 2.22 1.19 16.09
N SER A 34 1.93 0.95 17.37
CA SER A 34 1.32 1.96 18.24
C SER A 34 2.32 2.74 19.10
N THR A 35 3.45 2.15 19.50
CA THR A 35 4.33 2.77 20.52
C THR A 35 5.82 2.79 20.18
N LEU A 36 6.31 1.94 19.27
CA LEU A 36 7.74 1.85 19.00
C LEU A 36 8.21 2.64 17.77
N LEU A 37 7.30 3.02 16.87
CA LEU A 37 7.63 3.82 15.70
C LEU A 37 7.57 5.31 16.01
N SER A 38 8.53 6.07 15.48
CA SER A 38 8.53 7.53 15.56
C SER A 38 7.47 8.18 14.67
N VAL A 39 7.06 7.47 13.61
CA VAL A 39 5.99 7.85 12.69
C VAL A 39 4.93 6.75 12.73
N PRO A 40 3.63 7.09 12.86
CA PRO A 40 2.56 6.10 12.85
C PRO A 40 2.62 5.16 11.65
N TYR A 41 2.22 3.91 11.89
CA TYR A 41 2.06 2.94 10.81
C TYR A 41 0.68 3.08 10.17
N GLU A 42 0.64 3.63 8.97
CA GLU A 42 -0.57 3.79 8.17
C GLU A 42 -0.62 2.66 7.11
N PRO A 43 -1.46 1.62 7.29
CA PRO A 43 -1.44 0.43 6.44
C PRO A 43 -1.77 0.72 4.97
N ASP A 44 -2.71 1.65 4.75
CA ASP A 44 -3.17 2.02 3.40
C ASP A 44 -2.31 3.10 2.74
N GLN A 45 -1.31 3.63 3.43
CA GLN A 45 -0.38 4.58 2.86
C GLN A 45 0.38 3.92 1.69
N ARG A 46 0.35 4.59 0.54
CA ARG A 46 1.08 4.15 -0.66
C ARG A 46 2.54 4.56 -0.56
N VAL A 47 3.43 3.65 -0.91
CA VAL A 47 4.88 3.89 -0.96
C VAL A 47 5.43 3.49 -2.34
N PRO A 48 6.38 4.26 -2.89
CA PRO A 48 7.01 3.91 -4.15
C PRO A 48 8.01 2.78 -3.96
N LEU A 49 7.94 1.77 -4.82
CA LEU A 49 8.95 0.73 -4.99
C LEU A 49 9.51 0.80 -6.40
N ILE A 50 10.82 0.56 -6.53
CA ILE A 50 11.48 0.45 -7.83
C ILE A 50 11.55 -1.02 -8.20
N ARG A 51 10.98 -1.36 -9.35
CA ARG A 51 11.07 -2.69 -9.94
C ARG A 51 12.50 -2.96 -10.41
N PRO A 52 13.17 -4.02 -9.94
CA PRO A 52 14.56 -4.30 -10.35
C PRO A 52 14.71 -4.63 -11.85
N ASP A 53 13.68 -5.20 -12.47
CA ASP A 53 13.68 -5.66 -13.86
C ASP A 53 13.43 -4.53 -14.86
N THR A 54 12.51 -3.62 -14.55
CA THR A 54 12.08 -2.55 -15.47
C THR A 54 12.50 -1.15 -15.04
N LEU A 55 13.01 -0.99 -13.82
CA LEU A 55 13.23 0.31 -13.16
C LEU A 55 11.97 1.17 -13.02
N ALA A 56 10.79 0.61 -13.29
CA ALA A 56 9.54 1.30 -13.12
C ALA A 56 9.28 1.58 -11.63
N ILE A 57 8.81 2.79 -11.34
CA ILE A 57 8.32 3.15 -10.00
C ILE A 57 6.86 2.71 -9.93
N VAL A 58 6.56 1.80 -9.01
CA VAL A 58 5.19 1.35 -8.71
C VAL A 58 4.80 1.79 -7.30
N CYS A 59 3.55 2.17 -7.10
CA CYS A 59 3.03 2.52 -5.79
C CYS A 59 2.26 1.35 -5.20
N VAL A 60 2.62 0.89 -4.01
CA VAL A 60 1.92 -0.19 -3.30
C VAL A 60 1.59 0.23 -1.87
N ARG A 61 0.57 -0.37 -1.25
CA ARG A 61 0.27 -0.09 0.16
C ARG A 61 1.33 -0.70 1.08
N ARG A 62 1.63 -0.02 2.19
CA ARG A 62 2.55 -0.52 3.23
C ARG A 62 2.14 -1.91 3.72
N GLN A 63 0.83 -2.15 3.87
CA GLN A 63 0.31 -3.45 4.30
C GLN A 63 0.60 -4.57 3.29
N HIS A 64 0.51 -4.30 1.99
CA HIS A 64 0.82 -5.29 0.95
C HIS A 64 2.26 -5.80 1.06
N ILE A 65 3.21 -4.92 1.35
CA ILE A 65 4.63 -5.27 1.55
C ILE A 65 4.79 -6.20 2.77
N VAL A 66 4.13 -5.85 3.87
CA VAL A 66 4.15 -6.65 5.10
C VAL A 66 3.55 -8.03 4.85
N ASP A 67 2.40 -8.08 4.19
CA ASP A 67 1.72 -9.33 3.87
C ASP A 67 2.59 -10.20 2.98
N CYS A 68 3.16 -9.66 1.90
CA CYS A 68 4.08 -10.39 1.02
C CYS A 68 5.26 -11.02 1.79
N LYS A 69 5.81 -10.31 2.77
CA LYS A 69 6.94 -10.81 3.57
C LYS A 69 6.53 -11.87 4.59
N LEU A 70 5.30 -11.79 5.11
CA LEU A 70 4.79 -12.63 6.19
C LEU A 70 3.88 -13.77 5.71
N ILE A 71 3.61 -13.88 4.40
CA ILE A 71 2.90 -15.03 3.82
C ILE A 71 3.60 -16.32 4.25
N ALA A 72 2.82 -17.22 4.87
CA ALA A 72 3.29 -18.52 5.32
C ALA A 72 3.90 -19.31 4.16
N ARG A 73 5.04 -19.99 4.42
CA ARG A 73 5.68 -20.91 3.48
C ARG A 73 4.65 -21.93 2.98
N GLY A 74 4.19 -21.80 1.73
CA GLY A 74 3.25 -22.72 1.09
C GLY A 74 2.04 -22.09 0.40
N LYS A 75 1.77 -20.79 0.61
CA LYS A 75 0.80 -20.05 -0.22
C LYS A 75 1.52 -19.39 -1.39
N THR A 76 0.81 -19.24 -2.51
CA THR A 76 1.30 -18.59 -3.74
C THR A 76 1.99 -17.28 -3.38
N SER A 77 3.24 -17.10 -3.81
CA SER A 77 4.01 -15.89 -3.53
C SER A 77 3.28 -14.69 -4.15
N ALA A 78 2.77 -13.79 -3.32
CA ALA A 78 2.22 -12.53 -3.79
C ALA A 78 3.35 -11.68 -4.39
N ASP A 79 3.09 -11.05 -5.54
CA ASP A 79 4.03 -10.13 -6.17
C ASP A 79 4.02 -8.80 -5.38
N VAL A 80 5.13 -8.49 -4.70
CA VAL A 80 5.26 -7.27 -3.89
C VAL A 80 5.10 -5.99 -4.70
N PHE A 81 5.27 -6.05 -6.03
CA PHE A 81 5.13 -4.91 -6.94
C PHE A 81 3.72 -4.76 -7.52
N LYS A 82 2.79 -5.68 -7.20
CA LYS A 82 1.39 -5.64 -7.64
C LYS A 82 0.44 -5.73 -6.46
N ASP A 83 -0.15 -4.60 -6.08
CA ASP A 83 -1.16 -4.55 -5.02
C ASP A 83 -2.55 -4.83 -5.62
N PRO A 84 -3.16 -6.01 -5.37
CA PRO A 84 -4.42 -6.41 -6.00
C PRO A 84 -5.58 -5.48 -5.66
N VAL A 85 -5.56 -4.83 -4.49
CA VAL A 85 -6.61 -3.89 -4.07
C VAL A 85 -6.52 -2.58 -4.85
N LEU A 86 -5.33 -2.21 -5.32
CA LEU A 86 -5.15 -1.04 -6.18
C LEU A 86 -5.58 -1.33 -7.62
N GLU A 87 -5.29 -2.53 -8.13
CA GLU A 87 -5.73 -2.95 -9.47
C GLU A 87 -7.26 -3.01 -9.57
N GLU A 88 -7.96 -3.54 -8.56
CA GLU A 88 -9.42 -3.57 -8.52
C GLU A 88 -10.03 -2.16 -8.48
N LYS A 89 -9.39 -1.23 -7.75
CA LYS A 89 -9.85 0.15 -7.64
C LYS A 89 -9.68 0.95 -8.94
N GLU A 90 -8.66 0.66 -9.75
CA GLU A 90 -8.50 1.27 -11.08
C GLU A 90 -9.37 0.60 -12.15
N ALA A 91 -9.75 -0.66 -11.97
CA ALA A 91 -10.63 -1.40 -12.90
C ALA A 91 -12.13 -1.07 -12.75
N ALA A 92 -12.55 -0.33 -11.70
CA ALA A 92 -13.93 0.07 -11.52
C ALA A 92 -14.36 1.08 -12.61
N PRO A 93 -15.41 0.81 -13.42
CA PRO A 93 -15.81 1.70 -14.50
C PRO A 93 -16.43 2.98 -13.93
N GLY A 94 -15.85 4.13 -14.29
CA GLY A 94 -16.46 5.43 -14.08
C GLY A 94 -17.87 5.47 -14.69
N THR A 95 -18.82 5.97 -13.92
CA THR A 95 -20.19 6.29 -14.32
C THR A 95 -20.19 7.02 -15.66
N ARG A 96 -20.62 6.34 -16.73
CA ARG A 96 -20.96 7.00 -17.99
C ARG A 96 -22.21 7.85 -17.77
N THR A 97 -22.05 9.14 -17.49
CA THR A 97 -23.12 10.10 -17.72
C THR A 97 -23.24 10.31 -19.23
N ASN A 98 -24.03 9.47 -19.89
CA ASN A 98 -24.53 9.78 -21.23
C ASN A 98 -25.56 10.92 -21.08
N THR A 99 -25.11 12.16 -21.19
CA THR A 99 -26.02 13.27 -21.48
C THR A 99 -26.57 13.05 -22.89
N VAL A 100 -27.81 12.56 -22.96
CA VAL A 100 -28.59 12.50 -24.19
C VAL A 100 -28.79 13.95 -24.67
N MET A 101 -28.09 14.33 -25.73
CA MET A 101 -28.46 15.50 -26.53
C MET A 101 -29.75 15.14 -27.31
N PRO A 102 -30.82 15.94 -27.25
CA PRO A 102 -31.96 15.74 -28.12
C PRO A 102 -31.55 16.13 -29.54
N ASN A 103 -31.75 15.22 -30.50
CA ASN A 103 -31.61 15.59 -31.89
C ASN A 103 -32.71 16.63 -32.22
N VAL A 104 -32.33 17.70 -32.92
CA VAL A 104 -33.27 18.63 -33.51
C VAL A 104 -33.44 18.20 -34.96
N SER A 105 -34.61 17.67 -35.29
CA SER A 105 -35.02 17.43 -36.67
C SER A 105 -35.19 18.78 -37.37
N THR A 106 -34.42 19.01 -38.44
CA THR A 106 -34.71 20.07 -39.41
C THR A 106 -35.49 19.42 -40.55
N ASN A 107 -36.74 19.86 -40.72
CA ASN A 107 -37.57 19.49 -41.86
C ASN A 107 -37.43 20.54 -42.98
N ASP A 108 -37.57 20.02 -44.20
CA ASP A 108 -38.05 20.62 -45.45
C ASP A 108 -37.17 21.64 -46.21
N VAL A 109 -36.97 21.39 -47.52
CA VAL A 109 -37.64 22.10 -48.63
C VAL A 109 -37.55 21.26 -49.94
N ASP A 110 -38.69 20.88 -50.50
CA ASP A 110 -39.07 21.16 -51.91
C ASP A 110 -40.52 21.66 -51.92
#